data_AF-A0A7W0VUP6-F1
#
_entry.id   AF-A0A7W0VUP6-F1
#
_cell.length_a   1.000
_cell.length_b   1.000
_cell.length_c   1.000
_cell.angle_alpha   90.00
_cell.angle_beta   90.00
_cell.angle_gamma   90.00
#
_symmetry.space_group_name_H-M   'P 1'
#
loop_
_entity.id
_entity.type
_entity.pdbx_description
1 polymer ?
#
loop_
_entity_poly.entity_id
_entity_poly.type
_entity_poly.pdbx_seq_one_letter_code
_entity_poly.pdbx_strand_id
1 'polypeptide(L)'
;MSDPTAATGVPNGAPRPRYKRKLSNYLLDKKLQLRYVLLVTILSGVIAGALGYLIYQQKRAASESIEKDLQALTQADASQEDFQEHVASGLESEDRALVYKMAGVGVGLVIILSLYLLIMTHKVAGPLYKVSMYFDRMAVGRLGVVTPLRQGDMLQDFYTSFKEMHDALRARAVADASAMEKALETLRDSKNQADYRGEARANMDEALDELEKHITERKKQLA
;
A
#
# COMPACT_ATOMS: atom_id res chain seq x y z
N MET A 1 -45.93 -30.59 -34.98
CA MET A 1 -45.79 -29.96 -33.65
C MET A 1 -44.94 -30.86 -32.80
N SER A 2 -43.67 -30.50 -32.66
CA SER A 2 -42.69 -31.18 -31.81
C SER A 2 -41.55 -30.19 -31.59
N ASP A 3 -41.59 -29.49 -30.46
CA ASP A 3 -40.57 -28.59 -29.96
C ASP A 3 -39.38 -29.39 -29.41
N PRO A 4 -38.12 -29.14 -29.83
CA PRO A 4 -36.95 -29.66 -29.18
C PRO A 4 -36.28 -28.53 -28.38
N THR A 5 -36.79 -28.22 -27.18
CA THR A 5 -36.06 -27.38 -26.22
C THR A 5 -36.07 -28.07 -24.87
N ALA A 6 -35.23 -29.09 -24.73
CA ALA A 6 -34.88 -29.65 -23.44
C ALA A 6 -33.36 -29.79 -23.35
N ALA A 7 -32.84 -29.44 -22.17
CA ALA A 7 -31.50 -29.70 -21.65
C ALA A 7 -30.36 -28.75 -22.06
N THR A 8 -30.24 -27.63 -21.31
CA THR A 8 -28.91 -27.20 -20.82
C THR A 8 -29.01 -26.89 -19.33
N GLY A 9 -28.88 -27.94 -18.51
CA GLY A 9 -28.70 -27.80 -17.07
C GLY A 9 -27.33 -27.21 -16.77
N VAL A 10 -27.28 -25.93 -16.40
CA VAL A 10 -26.07 -25.33 -15.82
C VAL A 10 -26.00 -25.77 -14.35
N PRO A 11 -24.96 -26.51 -13.91
CA PRO A 11 -24.82 -26.83 -12.50
C PRO A 11 -24.55 -25.54 -11.71
N ASN A 12 -25.44 -25.26 -10.76
CA ASN A 12 -25.37 -24.12 -9.85
C ASN A 12 -24.10 -24.27 -8.98
N GLY A 13 -23.05 -23.53 -9.32
CA GLY A 13 -21.78 -23.56 -8.61
C GLY A 13 -21.96 -23.04 -7.19
N ALA A 14 -21.64 -23.88 -6.19
CA ALA A 14 -21.70 -23.51 -4.78
C ALA A 14 -20.92 -22.19 -4.51
N PRO A 15 -21.44 -21.30 -3.64
CA PRO A 15 -20.79 -20.03 -3.32
C PRO A 15 -19.43 -20.29 -2.69
N ARG A 16 -18.36 -19.81 -3.34
CA ARG A 16 -16.98 -19.94 -2.83
C ARG A 16 -16.88 -19.26 -1.46
N PRO A 17 -16.26 -19.90 -0.44
CA PRO A 17 -16.17 -19.33 0.90
C PRO A 17 -15.41 -18.00 0.87
N ARG A 18 -16.04 -16.96 1.41
CA ARG A 18 -15.52 -15.59 1.44
C ARG A 18 -14.33 -15.55 2.41
N TYR A 19 -13.11 -15.62 1.88
CA TYR A 19 -11.89 -15.58 2.67
C TYR A 19 -11.83 -14.27 3.49
N LYS A 20 -12.02 -14.37 4.81
CA LYS A 20 -11.90 -13.23 5.73
C LYS A 20 -10.43 -12.84 5.80
N ARG A 21 -10.06 -11.74 5.14
CA ARG A 21 -8.70 -11.18 5.19
C ARG A 21 -8.39 -10.80 6.64
N LYS A 22 -7.43 -11.49 7.25
CA LYS A 22 -6.95 -11.15 8.60
C LYS A 22 -6.27 -9.78 8.57
N LEU A 23 -6.53 -8.94 9.58
CA LEU A 23 -5.92 -7.61 9.74
C LEU A 23 -4.38 -7.67 9.81
N SER A 24 -3.82 -8.83 10.18
CA SER A 24 -2.39 -9.08 10.15
C SER A 24 -1.78 -9.00 8.73
N ASN A 25 -2.60 -9.10 7.68
CA ASN A 25 -2.18 -9.02 6.28
C ASN A 25 -2.08 -7.57 5.77
N TYR A 26 -2.40 -6.56 6.60
CA TYR A 26 -2.20 -5.15 6.26
C TYR A 26 -0.74 -4.70 6.38
N LEU A 27 0.07 -5.48 7.10
CA LEU A 27 1.42 -5.16 7.52
C LEU A 27 2.43 -6.02 6.76
N LEU A 28 2.57 -5.75 5.47
CA LEU A 28 3.47 -6.47 4.57
C LEU A 28 4.93 -6.06 4.79
N ASP A 29 5.15 -4.80 5.18
CA ASP A 29 6.47 -4.24 5.52
C ASP A 29 6.42 -3.42 6.82
N LYS A 30 6.21 -4.13 7.94
CA LYS A 30 6.00 -3.56 9.29
C LYS A 30 7.01 -2.49 9.68
N LYS A 31 8.26 -2.66 9.27
CA LYS A 31 9.37 -1.81 9.71
C LYS A 31 9.31 -0.42 9.08
N LEU A 32 8.97 -0.33 7.79
CA LEU A 32 8.93 0.94 7.06
C LEU A 32 7.69 1.75 7.44
N GLN A 33 6.52 1.11 7.43
CA GLN A 33 5.26 1.75 7.81
C GLN A 33 5.28 2.26 9.25
N LEU A 34 5.79 1.47 10.20
CA LEU A 34 5.83 1.85 11.60
C LEU A 34 6.79 3.02 11.86
N ARG A 35 7.93 3.09 11.16
CA ARG A 35 8.88 4.21 11.29
C ARG A 35 8.23 5.55 10.95
N TYR A 36 7.52 5.63 9.82
CA TYR A 36 6.87 6.87 9.40
C TYR A 36 5.66 7.21 10.27
N VAL A 37 4.82 6.22 10.59
CA VAL A 37 3.67 6.45 11.47
C VAL A 37 4.13 6.95 12.82
N LEU A 38 5.11 6.29 13.44
CA LEU A 38 5.65 6.69 14.74
C LEU A 38 6.31 8.07 14.69
N LEU A 39 7.09 8.38 13.65
CA LEU A 39 7.70 9.70 13.48
C LEU A 39 6.64 10.79 13.41
N VAL A 40 5.63 10.62 12.55
CA VAL A 40 4.57 11.62 12.38
C VAL A 40 3.72 11.75 13.64
N THR A 41 3.36 10.64 14.29
CA THR A 41 2.60 10.67 15.55
C THR A 41 3.37 11.40 16.65
N ILE A 42 4.67 11.13 16.81
CA ILE A 42 5.51 11.85 17.80
C ILE A 42 5.58 13.33 17.44
N LEU A 43 5.84 13.67 16.17
CA LEU A 43 5.90 15.06 15.73
C LEU A 43 4.58 15.80 15.95
N SER A 44 3.45 15.18 15.60
CA SER A 44 2.12 15.74 15.85
C SER A 44 1.84 15.88 17.35
N GLY A 45 2.27 14.93 18.18
CA GLY A 45 2.17 15.01 19.64
C GLY A 45 3.00 16.15 20.22
N VAL A 46 4.23 16.36 19.72
CA VAL A 46 5.09 17.49 20.12
C VAL A 46 4.44 18.82 19.73
N ILE A 47 3.93 18.95 18.51
CA ILE A 47 3.26 20.18 18.06
C ILE A 47 2.00 20.44 18.90
N ALA A 48 1.16 19.43 19.11
CA ALA A 48 -0.04 19.56 19.93
C ALA A 48 0.30 19.92 21.40
N GLY A 49 1.35 19.32 21.96
CA GLY A 49 1.84 19.63 23.30
C GLY A 49 2.38 21.05 23.41
N ALA A 50 3.17 21.51 22.44
CA ALA A 50 3.69 22.87 22.39
C ALA A 50 2.55 23.90 22.28
N LEU A 51 1.58 23.67 21.38
CA LEU A 51 0.39 24.53 21.27
C LEU A 51 -0.43 24.53 22.55
N GLY A 52 -0.65 23.36 23.15
CA GLY A 52 -1.35 23.26 24.44
C GLY A 52 -0.64 24.03 25.55
N TYR A 53 0.70 23.98 25.58
CA TYR A 53 1.52 24.74 26.53
C TYR A 53 1.43 26.25 26.30
N LEU A 54 1.52 26.72 25.06
CA LEU A 54 1.39 28.14 24.73
C LEU A 54 0.01 28.70 25.09
N ILE A 55 -1.06 27.93 24.81
CA ILE A 55 -2.43 28.29 25.20
C ILE A 55 -2.56 28.34 26.72
N TYR A 56 -1.97 27.37 27.43
CA TYR A 56 -2.00 27.36 28.90
C TYR A 56 -1.29 28.58 29.49
N GLN A 57 -0.16 29.01 28.92
CA GLN A 57 0.52 30.23 29.33
C GLN A 57 -0.31 31.48 29.05
N GLN A 58 -0.85 31.65 27.84
CA GLN A 58 -1.68 32.80 27.48
C GLN A 58 -2.92 32.91 28.38
N LYS A 59 -3.54 31.77 28.69
CA LYS A 59 -4.68 31.71 29.58
C LYS A 59 -4.32 32.19 30.99
N ARG A 60 -3.22 31.69 31.58
CA ARG A 60 -2.76 32.16 32.90
C ARG A 60 -2.50 33.67 32.93
N ALA A 61 -1.86 34.20 31.88
CA ALA A 61 -1.60 35.63 31.79
C ALA A 61 -2.90 36.47 31.67
N ALA A 62 -3.91 35.97 30.96
CA ALA A 62 -5.20 36.62 30.83
C ALA A 62 -5.99 36.61 32.16
N SER A 63 -6.01 35.49 32.89
CA SER A 63 -6.67 35.40 34.20
C SER A 63 -6.08 36.39 35.21
N GLU A 64 -4.76 36.54 35.26
CA GLU A 64 -4.09 37.52 36.14
C GLU A 64 -4.46 38.98 35.84
N SER A 65 -4.65 39.34 34.56
CA SER A 65 -5.10 40.69 34.19
C SER A 65 -6.56 40.95 34.57
N ILE A 66 -7.44 39.96 34.41
CA ILE A 66 -8.86 40.08 34.76
C ILE A 66 -9.01 40.21 36.27
N GLU A 67 -8.26 39.44 37.06
CA GLU A 67 -8.26 39.53 38.52
C GLU A 67 -7.82 40.92 39.00
N LYS A 68 -6.76 41.49 38.42
CA LYS A 68 -6.28 42.84 38.75
C LYS A 68 -7.30 43.92 38.39
N ASP A 69 -7.91 43.86 37.21
CA ASP A 69 -8.95 44.81 36.80
C ASP A 69 -10.18 44.73 37.71
N LEU A 70 -10.58 43.50 38.08
CA LEU A 70 -11.71 43.27 38.99
C LEU A 70 -11.41 43.81 40.39
N GLN A 71 -10.19 43.61 40.89
CA GLN A 71 -9.71 44.10 42.19
C GLN A 71 -9.58 45.63 42.23
N ALA A 72 -9.17 46.27 41.11
CA ALA A 72 -9.14 47.72 40.99
C ALA A 72 -10.55 48.33 40.98
N LEU A 73 -11.53 47.66 40.37
CA LEU A 73 -12.93 48.10 40.35
C LEU A 73 -13.63 47.90 41.71
N THR A 74 -13.28 46.85 42.47
CA THR A 74 -13.88 46.53 43.77
C THR A 74 -13.24 47.26 44.95
N GLN A 75 -12.01 47.78 44.84
CA GLN A 75 -11.37 48.62 45.87
C GLN A 75 -12.18 49.87 46.26
N ALA A 76 -13.14 50.32 45.43
CA ALA A 76 -13.97 51.47 45.71
C ALA A 76 -15.20 51.17 46.59
N ASP A 77 -15.60 49.90 46.77
CA ASP A 77 -16.84 49.53 47.47
C ASP A 77 -16.70 48.20 48.24
N ALA A 78 -16.58 48.28 49.56
CA ALA A 78 -16.29 47.13 50.45
C ALA A 78 -17.44 46.12 50.57
N SER A 79 -18.63 46.41 50.02
CA SER A 79 -19.79 45.51 50.05
C SER A 79 -19.82 44.48 48.92
N GLN A 80 -18.74 44.38 48.12
CA GLN A 80 -18.72 43.61 46.88
C GLN A 80 -17.72 42.44 46.88
N GLU A 81 -17.26 42.00 48.06
CA GLU A 81 -16.40 40.80 48.23
C GLU A 81 -17.09 39.52 47.74
N ASP A 82 -18.37 39.32 48.06
CA ASP A 82 -19.17 38.17 47.60
C ASP A 82 -19.25 38.10 46.05
N PHE A 83 -19.34 39.26 45.39
CA PHE A 83 -19.36 39.33 43.94
C PHE A 83 -18.00 38.98 43.34
N GLN A 84 -16.90 39.41 43.97
CA GLN A 84 -15.54 39.09 43.54
C GLN A 84 -15.26 37.58 43.63
N GLU A 85 -15.70 36.94 44.72
CA GLU A 85 -15.56 35.49 44.93
C GLU A 85 -16.42 34.67 43.95
N HIS A 86 -17.64 35.12 43.65
CA HIS A 86 -18.51 34.46 42.68
C HIS A 86 -17.99 34.59 41.24
N VAL A 87 -17.40 35.72 40.87
CA VAL A 87 -16.81 35.92 39.53
C VAL A 87 -15.52 35.11 39.39
N ALA A 88 -14.63 35.13 40.39
CA ALA A 88 -13.37 34.37 40.36
C ALA A 88 -13.60 32.86 40.25
N SER A 89 -14.52 32.29 41.05
CA SER A 89 -14.83 30.86 41.04
C SER A 89 -15.54 30.41 39.75
N GLY A 90 -16.39 31.26 39.16
CA GLY A 90 -17.01 31.02 37.85
C GLY A 90 -15.97 30.92 36.73
N LEU A 91 -15.03 31.87 36.69
CA LEU A 91 -13.96 31.93 35.69
C LEU A 91 -13.08 30.68 35.71
N GLU A 92 -12.62 30.23 36.88
CA GLU A 92 -11.73 29.04 36.99
C GLU A 92 -12.35 27.76 36.41
N SER A 93 -13.67 27.59 36.58
CA SER A 93 -14.39 26.40 36.15
C SER A 93 -14.56 26.33 34.62
N GLU A 94 -14.92 27.45 33.98
CA GLU A 94 -15.00 27.57 32.52
C GLU A 94 -13.62 27.41 31.89
N ASP A 95 -12.61 28.00 32.53
CA ASP A 95 -11.22 27.93 32.15
C ASP A 95 -10.69 26.50 32.13
N ARG A 96 -10.99 25.69 33.15
CA ARG A 96 -10.57 24.28 33.19
C ARG A 96 -11.29 23.44 32.14
N ALA A 97 -12.58 23.70 31.90
CA ALA A 97 -13.35 23.02 30.87
C ALA A 97 -12.80 23.32 29.46
N LEU A 98 -12.39 24.57 29.18
CA LEU A 98 -11.77 24.96 27.90
C LEU A 98 -10.45 24.22 27.66
N VAL A 99 -9.58 24.11 28.67
CA VAL A 99 -8.30 23.39 28.55
C VAL A 99 -8.52 21.90 28.23
N TYR A 100 -9.45 21.23 28.93
CA TYR A 100 -9.76 19.83 28.64
C TYR A 100 -10.38 19.62 27.26
N LYS A 101 -11.26 20.53 26.81
CA LYS A 101 -11.82 20.49 25.45
C LYS A 101 -10.72 20.60 24.41
N MET A 102 -9.79 21.55 24.56
CA MET A 102 -8.67 21.74 23.63
C MET A 102 -7.69 20.57 23.63
N ALA A 103 -7.34 20.04 24.81
CA ALA A 103 -6.51 18.85 24.92
C ALA A 103 -7.19 17.64 24.24
N GLY A 104 -8.51 17.48 24.44
CA GLY A 104 -9.31 16.45 23.77
C GLY A 104 -9.28 16.58 22.24
N VAL A 105 -9.44 17.79 21.71
CA VAL A 105 -9.33 18.06 20.26
C VAL A 105 -7.92 17.74 19.75
N GLY A 106 -6.87 18.17 20.48
CA GLY A 106 -5.48 17.91 20.09
C GLY A 106 -5.15 16.42 20.03
N VAL A 107 -5.52 15.66 21.06
CA VAL A 107 -5.35 14.19 21.08
C VAL A 107 -6.17 13.54 19.98
N GLY A 108 -7.42 13.98 19.77
CA GLY A 108 -8.27 13.52 18.69
C GLY A 108 -7.64 13.72 17.31
N LEU A 109 -7.06 14.90 17.06
CA LEU A 109 -6.37 15.21 15.81
C LEU A 109 -5.16 14.29 15.59
N VAL A 110 -4.33 14.08 16.61
CA VAL A 110 -3.17 13.17 16.53
C VAL A 110 -3.61 11.75 16.18
N ILE A 111 -4.69 11.25 16.80
CA ILE A 111 -5.24 9.92 16.51
C ILE A 111 -5.74 9.85 15.06
N ILE A 112 -6.54 10.82 14.62
CA ILE A 112 -7.09 10.87 13.26
C ILE A 112 -5.96 10.88 12.22
N LEU A 113 -4.94 11.73 12.41
CA LEU A 113 -3.78 11.79 11.52
C LEU A 113 -3.01 10.47 11.48
N SER A 114 -2.81 9.84 12.65
CA SER A 114 -2.12 8.54 12.74
C SER A 114 -2.89 7.43 12.01
N LEU A 115 -4.22 7.38 12.16
CA LEU A 115 -5.08 6.44 11.45
C LEU A 115 -5.08 6.69 9.95
N TYR A 116 -5.16 7.95 9.52
CA TYR A 116 -5.05 8.32 8.12
C TYR A 116 -3.73 7.85 7.52
N LEU A 117 -2.61 8.08 8.21
CA LEU A 117 -1.29 7.68 7.74
C LEU A 117 -1.14 6.15 7.66
N LEU A 118 -1.75 5.40 8.57
CA LEU A 118 -1.83 3.94 8.49
C LEU A 118 -2.57 3.47 7.24
N ILE A 119 -3.68 4.13 6.88
CA ILE A 119 -4.43 3.83 5.65
C ILE A 119 -3.59 4.18 4.41
N MET A 120 -2.99 5.38 4.41
CA MET A 120 -2.17 5.89 3.31
C MET A 120 -1.00 4.96 2.99
N THR A 121 -0.27 4.55 4.03
CA THR A 121 0.90 3.66 3.90
C THR A 121 0.53 2.29 3.32
N HIS A 122 -0.66 1.76 3.59
CA HIS A 122 -1.11 0.51 2.97
C HIS A 122 -1.37 0.66 1.47
N LYS A 123 -1.95 1.79 1.04
CA LYS A 123 -2.22 2.08 -0.38
C LYS A 123 -0.95 2.21 -1.24
N VAL A 124 0.21 2.41 -0.61
CA VAL A 124 1.52 2.45 -1.26
C VAL A 124 2.26 1.11 -1.14
N ALA A 125 2.27 0.50 0.06
CA ALA A 125 3.02 -0.73 0.33
C ALA A 125 2.50 -1.95 -0.46
N GLY A 126 1.18 -2.05 -0.68
CA GLY A 126 0.58 -3.14 -1.44
C GLY A 126 1.12 -3.23 -2.88
N PRO A 127 1.05 -2.15 -3.67
CA PRO A 127 1.66 -2.08 -4.99
C PRO A 127 3.15 -2.38 -5.03
N LEU A 128 3.93 -1.81 -4.09
CA LEU A 128 5.37 -2.02 -4.04
C LEU A 128 5.72 -3.49 -3.85
N TYR A 129 5.07 -4.17 -2.91
CA TYR A 129 5.28 -5.60 -2.71
C TYR A 129 4.93 -6.42 -3.95
N LYS A 130 3.84 -6.05 -4.65
CA LYS A 130 3.45 -6.73 -5.87
C LYS A 130 4.53 -6.62 -6.95
N VAL A 131 5.13 -5.44 -7.08
CA VAL A 131 6.25 -5.20 -8.00
C VAL A 131 7.49 -5.99 -7.57
N SER A 132 7.85 -5.99 -6.29
CA SER A 132 8.95 -6.83 -5.77
C SER A 132 8.75 -8.31 -6.08
N MET A 133 7.55 -8.85 -5.88
CA MET A 133 7.21 -10.23 -6.24
C MET A 133 7.41 -10.51 -7.74
N TYR A 134 7.11 -9.55 -8.62
CA TYR A 134 7.38 -9.71 -10.05
C TYR A 134 8.87 -9.58 -10.37
N PHE A 135 9.62 -8.71 -9.70
CA PHE A 135 11.09 -8.69 -9.82
C PHE A 135 11.72 -10.04 -9.46
N ASP A 136 11.29 -10.66 -8.36
CA ASP A 136 11.79 -11.98 -7.95
C ASP A 136 11.51 -13.06 -9.01
N ARG A 137 10.33 -13.00 -9.66
CA ARG A 137 9.97 -13.91 -10.76
C ARG A 137 10.83 -13.66 -12.00
N MET A 138 11.02 -12.40 -12.37
CA MET A 138 11.86 -12.03 -13.52
C MET A 138 13.32 -12.41 -13.29
N ALA A 139 13.83 -12.31 -12.05
CA ALA A 139 15.20 -12.69 -11.71
C ALA A 139 15.49 -14.16 -11.99
N VAL A 140 14.49 -15.04 -11.87
CA VAL A 140 14.59 -16.46 -12.23
C VAL A 140 14.09 -16.77 -13.64
N GLY A 141 13.93 -15.74 -14.48
CA GLY A 141 13.53 -15.87 -15.89
C GLY A 141 12.03 -16.08 -16.13
N ARG A 142 11.19 -16.06 -15.09
CA ARG A 142 9.72 -16.21 -15.24
C ARG A 142 9.08 -14.89 -15.61
N LEU A 143 8.62 -14.81 -16.86
CA LEU A 143 8.02 -13.61 -17.46
C LEU A 143 6.51 -13.79 -17.72
N GLY A 144 5.81 -14.49 -16.82
CA GLY A 144 4.36 -14.73 -16.89
C GLY A 144 3.51 -13.44 -16.87
N VAL A 145 2.20 -13.57 -17.05
CA VAL A 145 1.33 -12.39 -17.19
C VAL A 145 1.25 -11.54 -15.90
N VAL A 146 1.47 -10.23 -16.06
CA VAL A 146 1.28 -9.23 -14.98
C VAL A 146 -0.17 -8.76 -14.92
N THR A 147 -0.77 -8.85 -13.74
CA THR A 147 -2.15 -8.43 -13.48
C THR A 147 -2.23 -6.95 -13.08
N PRO A 148 -3.32 -6.21 -13.33
CA PRO A 148 -3.43 -4.80 -12.94
C PRO A 148 -3.46 -4.59 -11.41
N LEU A 149 -3.17 -3.38 -10.95
CA LEU A 149 -3.37 -2.96 -9.55
C LEU A 149 -4.85 -2.74 -9.22
N ARG A 150 -5.15 -2.61 -7.93
CA ARG A 150 -6.50 -2.28 -7.46
C ARG A 150 -6.72 -0.79 -7.65
N GLN A 151 -7.91 -0.36 -8.07
CA GLN A 151 -8.21 1.06 -8.36
C GLN A 151 -7.88 2.04 -7.21
N GLY A 152 -7.92 1.59 -5.94
CA GLY A 152 -7.66 2.44 -4.77
C GLY A 152 -6.19 2.60 -4.38
N ASP A 153 -5.28 1.93 -5.09
CA ASP A 153 -3.83 1.99 -4.86
C ASP A 153 -3.24 3.29 -5.42
N MET A 154 -2.16 3.79 -4.81
CA MET A 154 -1.58 5.11 -5.16
C MET A 154 -0.56 5.08 -6.29
N LEU A 155 0.14 3.96 -6.46
CA LEU A 155 1.21 3.83 -7.45
C LEU A 155 0.70 3.33 -8.81
N GLN A 156 -0.48 3.80 -9.25
CA GLN A 156 -1.07 3.35 -10.52
C GLN A 156 -0.15 3.64 -11.70
N ASP A 157 0.30 4.88 -11.85
CA ASP A 157 1.09 5.30 -13.02
C ASP A 157 2.45 4.60 -13.05
N PHE A 158 3.13 4.56 -11.90
CA PHE A 158 4.36 3.78 -11.73
C PHE A 158 4.17 2.31 -12.12
N TYR A 159 3.06 1.70 -11.69
CA TYR A 159 2.78 0.31 -12.00
C TYR A 159 2.42 0.10 -13.46
N THR A 160 1.72 1.04 -14.09
CA THR A 160 1.43 1.02 -15.52
C THR A 160 2.73 1.02 -16.31
N SER A 161 3.67 1.92 -16.01
CA SER A 161 4.99 1.92 -16.66
C SER A 161 5.78 0.64 -16.40
N PHE A 162 5.73 0.09 -15.18
CA PHE A 162 6.31 -1.21 -14.87
C PHE A 162 5.69 -2.33 -15.71
N LYS A 163 4.37 -2.35 -15.86
CA LYS A 163 3.64 -3.34 -16.65
C LYS A 163 4.00 -3.25 -18.12
N GLU A 164 4.06 -2.04 -18.68
CA GLU A 164 4.46 -1.81 -20.07
C GLU A 164 5.88 -2.33 -20.35
N MET A 165 6.82 -2.02 -19.45
CA MET A 165 8.18 -2.57 -19.51
C MET A 165 8.19 -4.10 -19.45
N HIS A 166 7.46 -4.69 -18.50
CA HIS A 166 7.36 -6.14 -18.36
C HIS A 166 6.78 -6.78 -19.63
N ASP A 167 5.71 -6.20 -20.18
CA ASP A 167 5.04 -6.72 -21.38
C ASP A 167 5.96 -6.64 -22.61
N ALA A 168 6.75 -5.57 -22.75
CA ALA A 168 7.78 -5.45 -23.79
C ALA A 168 8.88 -6.52 -23.64
N LEU A 169 9.36 -6.76 -22.42
CA LEU A 169 10.37 -7.78 -22.14
C LEU A 169 9.83 -9.19 -22.45
N ARG A 170 8.59 -9.47 -22.04
CA ARG A 170 7.89 -10.71 -22.36
C ARG A 170 7.73 -10.88 -23.86
N ALA A 171 7.28 -9.85 -24.58
CA ALA A 171 7.10 -9.90 -26.03
C ALA A 171 8.40 -10.24 -26.76
N ARG A 172 9.52 -9.64 -26.33
CA ARG A 172 10.85 -9.98 -26.85
C ARG A 172 11.23 -11.44 -26.57
N ALA A 173 11.03 -11.91 -25.34
CA ALA A 173 11.34 -13.30 -24.99
C ALA A 173 10.48 -14.32 -25.74
N VAL A 174 9.21 -13.99 -26.03
CA VAL A 174 8.33 -14.81 -26.89
C VAL A 174 8.86 -14.83 -28.32
N ALA A 175 9.22 -13.67 -28.89
CA ALA A 175 9.77 -13.58 -30.24
C ALA A 175 11.08 -14.39 -30.38
N ASP A 176 11.98 -14.28 -29.40
CA ASP A 176 13.23 -15.06 -29.36
C ASP A 176 12.95 -16.57 -29.29
N ALA A 177 12.00 -17.00 -28.45
CA ALA A 177 11.61 -18.41 -28.37
C ALA A 177 11.05 -18.95 -29.70
N SER A 178 10.20 -18.17 -30.38
CA SER A 178 9.68 -18.52 -31.70
C SER A 178 10.77 -18.54 -32.78
N ALA A 179 11.77 -17.66 -32.71
CA ALA A 179 12.90 -17.68 -33.63
C ALA A 179 13.78 -18.93 -33.43
N MET A 180 14.03 -19.31 -32.16
CA MET A 180 14.76 -20.54 -31.84
C MET A 180 14.02 -21.80 -32.31
N GLU A 181 12.70 -21.83 -32.20
CA GLU A 181 11.85 -22.94 -32.70
C GLU A 181 11.99 -23.10 -34.23
N LYS A 182 11.90 -22.00 -34.98
CA LYS A 182 12.13 -22.02 -36.44
C LYS A 182 13.56 -22.44 -36.82
N ALA A 183 14.55 -21.99 -36.06
CA ALA A 183 15.94 -22.38 -36.28
C ALA A 183 16.14 -23.88 -36.04
N LEU A 184 15.54 -24.43 -34.97
CA LEU A 184 15.56 -25.86 -34.67
C LEU A 184 14.94 -26.68 -35.82
N GLU A 185 13.80 -26.26 -36.37
CA GLU A 185 13.17 -26.90 -37.53
C GLU A 185 14.10 -26.90 -38.75
N THR A 186 14.69 -25.75 -39.07
CA THR A 186 15.62 -25.61 -40.21
C THR A 186 16.87 -26.50 -40.05
N LEU A 187 17.40 -26.61 -38.82
CA LEU A 187 18.54 -27.47 -38.52
C LEU A 187 18.16 -28.96 -38.63
N ARG A 188 16.96 -29.35 -38.17
CA ARG A 188 16.43 -30.72 -38.34
C ARG A 188 16.31 -31.09 -39.81
N ASP A 189 15.78 -30.20 -40.63
CA ASP A 189 15.65 -30.41 -42.08
C ASP A 189 17.03 -30.53 -42.75
N SER A 190 17.96 -29.64 -42.41
CA SER A 190 19.33 -29.68 -42.93
C SER A 190 20.06 -30.96 -42.54
N LYS A 191 19.88 -31.43 -41.29
CA LYS A 191 20.42 -32.72 -40.82
C LYS A 191 19.87 -33.89 -41.64
N ASN A 192 18.58 -33.87 -41.97
CA ASN A 192 17.95 -34.94 -42.74
C ASN A 192 18.42 -34.99 -44.20
N GLN A 193 18.80 -33.84 -44.78
CA GLN A 193 19.31 -33.74 -46.14
C GLN A 193 20.80 -34.09 -46.26
N ALA A 194 21.57 -33.91 -45.19
CA ALA A 194 23.00 -34.21 -45.16
C ALA A 194 23.28 -35.69 -44.86
N ASP A 195 24.26 -36.27 -45.56
CA ASP A 195 24.73 -37.65 -45.33
C ASP A 195 25.68 -37.72 -44.11
N TYR A 196 25.20 -37.26 -42.95
CA TYR A 196 25.89 -37.45 -41.68
C TYR A 196 25.88 -38.93 -41.31
N ARG A 197 27.06 -39.50 -40.99
CA ARG A 197 27.22 -40.92 -40.62
C ARG A 197 27.85 -41.08 -39.25
N GLY A 198 27.51 -42.19 -38.59
CA GLY A 198 28.11 -42.60 -37.32
C GLY A 198 27.98 -41.54 -36.23
N GLU A 199 29.11 -41.24 -35.58
CA GLU A 199 29.21 -40.35 -34.42
C GLU A 199 28.74 -38.91 -34.70
N ALA A 200 29.01 -38.37 -35.89
CA ALA A 200 28.59 -37.01 -36.24
C ALA A 200 27.07 -36.84 -36.28
N ARG A 201 26.34 -37.89 -36.71
CA ARG A 201 24.87 -37.88 -36.71
C ARG A 201 24.32 -37.94 -35.29
N ALA A 202 24.88 -38.82 -34.46
CA ALA A 202 24.48 -38.96 -33.06
C ALA A 202 24.70 -37.67 -32.25
N ASN A 203 25.84 -37.00 -32.42
CA ASN A 203 26.13 -35.73 -31.74
C ASN A 203 25.16 -34.62 -32.17
N MET A 204 24.78 -34.58 -33.45
CA MET A 204 23.79 -33.63 -33.95
C MET A 204 22.39 -33.92 -33.39
N ASP A 205 22.00 -35.18 -33.29
CA ASP A 205 20.74 -35.59 -32.67
C ASP A 205 20.67 -35.13 -31.21
N GLU A 206 21.72 -35.42 -30.42
CA GLU A 206 21.81 -35.00 -29.02
C GLU A 206 21.74 -33.48 -28.85
N ALA A 207 22.46 -32.72 -29.69
CA ALA A 207 22.44 -31.26 -29.64
C ALA A 207 21.06 -30.66 -29.98
N LEU A 208 20.35 -31.22 -30.96
CA LEU A 208 19.01 -30.76 -31.35
C LEU A 208 17.97 -31.09 -30.27
N ASP A 209 18.08 -32.25 -29.63
CA ASP A 209 17.20 -32.64 -28.53
C ASP A 209 17.42 -31.75 -27.30
N GLU A 210 18.67 -31.40 -26.99
CA GLU A 210 18.96 -30.48 -25.89
C GLU A 210 18.43 -29.07 -26.19
N LEU A 211 18.58 -28.59 -27.42
CA LEU A 211 17.99 -27.32 -27.84
C LEU A 211 16.45 -27.32 -27.74
N GLU A 212 15.78 -28.40 -28.11
CA GLU A 212 14.33 -28.55 -27.97
C GLU A 212 13.88 -28.49 -26.51
N LYS A 213 14.61 -29.15 -25.59
CA LYS A 213 14.35 -29.04 -24.15
C LYS A 213 14.49 -27.61 -23.66
N HIS A 214 15.55 -26.90 -24.06
CA HIS A 214 15.75 -25.50 -23.71
C HIS A 214 14.62 -24.59 -24.21
N ILE A 215 14.17 -24.77 -25.46
CA ILE A 215 13.04 -24.01 -26.03
C ILE A 215 11.76 -24.31 -25.25
N THR A 216 11.51 -25.58 -24.93
CA THR A 216 10.33 -26.01 -24.17
C THR A 216 10.31 -25.37 -22.78
N GLU A 217 11.42 -25.42 -22.05
CA GLU A 217 11.52 -24.81 -20.73
C GLU A 217 11.38 -23.28 -20.80
N ARG A 218 11.93 -22.63 -21.83
CA ARG A 218 11.74 -21.19 -22.06
C ARG A 218 10.27 -20.83 -22.29
N LYS A 219 9.54 -21.63 -23.08
CA LYS A 219 8.10 -21.44 -23.31
C LYS A 219 7.29 -21.63 -22.01
N LYS A 220 7.69 -22.57 -21.17
CA LYS A 220 7.08 -22.78 -19.84
C LYS A 220 7.31 -21.59 -18.89
N GLN A 221 8.50 -20.97 -18.92
CA GLN A 221 8.78 -19.75 -18.16
C GLN A 221 7.97 -18.53 -18.63
N LEU A 222 7.45 -18.59 -19.86
CA LEU A 222 6.56 -17.61 -20.47
C LEU A 222 5.07 -17.97 -20.28
N ALA A 223 4.70 -19.06 -19.61
CA ALA A 223 3.30 -19.33 -19.24
C ALA A 223 2.94 -18.55 -17.96
#